data_AF-A0A422P134-F1
#
_entry.id   AF-A0A422P134-F1
#
_cell.length_a   1.000
_cell.length_b   1.000
_cell.length_c   1.000
_cell.angle_alpha   90.00
_cell.angle_beta   90.00
_cell.angle_gamma   90.00
#
_symmetry.space_group_name_H-M   'P 1'
#
loop_
_entity.id
_entity.type
_entity.pdbx_description
1 polymer ?
#
loop_
_entity_poly.entity_id
_entity_poly.type
_entity_poly.pdbx_seq_one_letter_code
_entity_poly.pdbx_strand_id
1 'polypeptide(L)'
;MRNRVAFYRPIPRDVYAGALGELFPAGCRPMRCVNPSTLRHLCGQFGVSSAEAAATMLDADLDINVAVNNIVKRKGFKADFGSFGLVGFEAYAPETFCLVSFALPSFDATHSDDVLDAIHELTLSAEEIPLDVPKGELVKIFLTHWTTEDGTNCKEMMNSLDLTVQCIILLPYGGYSLQVFHILHPSKEGVPNIGTGAAACYLDLRTGIRNRFGFHVERVADSLSEQCTPQDGALWATHSFVSASVLV
;
A
#
# COMPACT_ATOMS: atom_id res chain seq x y z
N MET A 1 40.64 12.90 0.84
CA MET A 1 39.62 12.08 1.52
C MET A 1 38.98 11.18 0.47
N ARG A 2 38.99 9.85 0.67
CA ARG A 2 38.40 8.86 -0.25
C ARG A 2 36.92 8.68 0.11
N ASN A 3 36.05 9.58 -0.36
CA ASN A 3 34.60 9.37 -0.29
C ASN A 3 34.16 8.47 -1.45
N ARG A 4 34.40 7.16 -1.33
CA ARG A 4 33.68 6.19 -2.14
C ARG A 4 32.38 5.86 -1.42
N VAL A 5 31.34 6.61 -1.74
CA VAL A 5 29.97 6.25 -1.35
C VAL A 5 29.66 4.92 -2.05
N ALA A 6 29.30 3.90 -1.27
CA ALA A 6 28.77 2.68 -1.82
C ALA A 6 27.39 3.01 -2.39
N PHE A 7 27.26 3.06 -3.72
CA PHE A 7 25.95 2.83 -4.31
C PHE A 7 25.49 1.49 -3.74
N TYR A 8 24.37 1.47 -3.00
CA TYR A 8 23.71 0.20 -2.76
C TYR A 8 23.49 -0.43 -4.14
N ARG A 9 24.00 -1.64 -4.35
CA ARG A 9 23.68 -2.39 -5.56
C ARG A 9 22.16 -2.34 -5.71
N PRO A 10 21.62 -2.18 -6.95
CA PRO A 10 20.20 -2.39 -7.17
C PRO A 10 19.80 -3.63 -6.41
N ILE A 11 18.76 -3.54 -5.57
CA ILE A 11 18.26 -4.69 -4.82
C ILE A 11 18.08 -5.79 -5.89
N PRO A 12 18.87 -6.88 -5.82
CA PRO A 12 18.83 -7.88 -6.86
C PRO A 12 17.41 -8.39 -6.93
N ARG A 13 16.79 -8.27 -8.10
CA ARG A 13 15.46 -8.80 -8.32
C ARG A 13 15.49 -10.28 -7.97
N ASP A 14 14.53 -10.73 -7.18
CA ASP A 14 14.34 -12.16 -6.96
C ASP A 14 14.20 -12.83 -8.34
N VAL A 15 15.12 -13.75 -8.61
CA VAL A 15 15.06 -14.58 -9.81
C VAL A 15 14.22 -15.79 -9.45
N TYR A 16 12.96 -15.78 -9.85
CA TYR A 16 12.07 -16.91 -9.66
C TYR A 16 12.40 -18.01 -10.68
N ALA A 17 12.50 -19.26 -10.22
CA ALA A 17 12.76 -20.43 -11.06
C ALA A 17 11.47 -21.27 -11.26
N GLY A 18 11.49 -22.17 -12.26
CA GLY A 18 10.37 -23.06 -12.58
C GLY A 18 9.18 -22.34 -13.22
N ALA A 19 7.97 -22.90 -13.08
CA ALA A 19 6.74 -22.38 -13.69
C ALA A 19 6.43 -20.91 -13.31
N LEU A 20 6.90 -20.47 -12.13
CA LEU A 20 6.74 -19.11 -11.67
C LEU A 20 7.73 -18.17 -12.37
N GLY A 21 8.94 -18.63 -12.68
CA GLY A 21 9.93 -17.88 -13.48
C GLY A 21 9.52 -17.71 -14.94
N GLU A 22 8.80 -18.66 -15.53
CA GLU A 22 8.26 -18.55 -16.89
C GLU A 22 7.22 -17.43 -17.05
N LEU A 23 6.54 -17.07 -15.96
CA LEU A 23 5.59 -15.95 -15.91
C LEU A 23 6.28 -14.58 -15.83
N PHE A 24 7.60 -14.54 -15.54
CA PHE A 24 8.37 -13.31 -15.35
C PHE A 24 9.66 -13.33 -16.17
N PRO A 25 9.58 -13.16 -17.51
CA PRO A 25 10.77 -13.12 -18.34
C PRO A 25 11.69 -11.96 -17.94
N ALA A 26 12.99 -12.18 -18.10
CA ALA A 26 14.01 -11.16 -17.82
C ALA A 26 13.70 -9.87 -18.58
N GLY A 27 13.57 -8.76 -17.86
CA GLY A 27 13.23 -7.44 -18.44
C GLY A 27 11.79 -6.99 -18.27
N CYS A 28 10.91 -7.77 -17.61
CA CYS A 28 9.59 -7.29 -17.21
C CYS A 28 9.69 -5.99 -16.39
N ARG A 29 8.83 -5.01 -16.72
CA ARG A 29 8.67 -3.78 -15.93
C ARG A 29 8.05 -4.13 -14.57
N PRO A 30 8.47 -3.49 -13.46
CA PRO A 30 7.91 -3.76 -12.12
C PRO A 30 6.38 -3.67 -12.07
N MET A 31 5.81 -2.67 -12.77
CA MET A 31 4.37 -2.45 -12.89
C MET A 31 3.62 -3.47 -13.76
N ARG A 32 4.30 -4.48 -14.31
CA ARG A 32 3.69 -5.53 -15.16
C ARG A 32 3.97 -6.94 -14.65
N CYS A 33 4.64 -7.09 -13.52
CA CYS A 33 4.85 -8.39 -12.89
C CYS A 33 3.88 -8.58 -11.72
N VAL A 34 3.09 -9.66 -11.76
CA VAL A 34 2.29 -10.12 -10.64
C VAL A 34 3.21 -10.54 -9.48
N ASN A 35 3.02 -9.99 -8.29
CA ASN A 35 3.83 -10.34 -7.13
C ASN A 35 3.66 -11.84 -6.78
N PRO A 36 4.75 -12.63 -6.64
CA PRO A 36 4.65 -14.05 -6.32
C PRO A 36 4.01 -14.39 -4.98
N SER A 37 4.05 -13.47 -4.02
CA SER A 37 3.31 -13.62 -2.77
C SER A 37 1.80 -13.54 -3.01
N THR A 38 1.35 -12.59 -3.84
CA THR A 38 -0.04 -12.46 -4.28
C THR A 38 -0.47 -13.72 -5.03
N LEU A 39 0.36 -14.25 -5.92
CA LEU A 39 0.07 -15.52 -6.60
C LEU A 39 -0.07 -16.68 -5.61
N ARG A 40 0.90 -16.85 -4.70
CA ARG A 40 0.84 -17.90 -3.67
C ARG A 40 -0.41 -17.78 -2.82
N HIS A 41 -0.78 -16.56 -2.46
CA HIS A 41 -1.98 -16.28 -1.68
C HIS A 41 -3.25 -16.65 -2.45
N LEU A 42 -3.40 -16.17 -3.70
CA LEU A 42 -4.55 -16.53 -4.54
C LEU A 42 -4.67 -18.05 -4.74
N CYS A 43 -3.53 -18.73 -4.99
CA CYS A 43 -3.51 -20.18 -5.11
C CYS A 43 -3.92 -20.88 -3.82
N GLY A 44 -3.39 -20.44 -2.68
CA GLY A 44 -3.65 -21.04 -1.37
C GLY A 44 -5.10 -20.84 -0.90
N GLN A 45 -5.65 -19.64 -1.08
CA GLN A 45 -6.98 -19.29 -0.62
C GLN A 45 -8.08 -19.81 -1.55
N PHE A 46 -7.88 -19.72 -2.86
CA PHE A 46 -8.92 -20.04 -3.85
C PHE A 46 -8.71 -21.37 -4.57
N GLY A 47 -7.64 -22.12 -4.24
CA GLY A 47 -7.34 -23.42 -4.83
C GLY A 47 -7.05 -23.36 -6.34
N VAL A 48 -6.69 -22.19 -6.87
CA VAL A 48 -6.37 -22.00 -8.29
C VAL A 48 -4.91 -22.32 -8.58
N SER A 49 -4.60 -22.67 -9.83
CA SER A 49 -3.20 -22.84 -10.25
C SER A 49 -2.49 -21.48 -10.35
N SER A 50 -1.15 -21.47 -10.22
CA SER A 50 -0.37 -20.23 -10.36
C SER A 50 -0.51 -19.58 -11.74
N ALA A 51 -0.69 -20.39 -12.80
CA ALA A 51 -0.94 -19.89 -14.14
C ALA A 51 -2.33 -19.22 -14.24
N GLU A 52 -3.36 -19.83 -13.64
CA GLU A 52 -4.71 -19.27 -13.60
C GLU A 52 -4.75 -17.96 -12.78
N ALA A 53 -4.08 -17.93 -11.62
CA ALA A 53 -3.96 -16.73 -10.80
C ALA A 53 -3.23 -15.60 -11.54
N ALA A 54 -2.12 -15.91 -12.22
CA ALA A 54 -1.36 -14.92 -12.98
C ALA A 54 -2.14 -14.36 -14.17
N ALA A 55 -2.79 -15.23 -14.95
CA ALA A 55 -3.65 -14.80 -16.06
C ALA A 55 -4.78 -13.89 -15.55
N THR A 56 -5.44 -14.25 -14.44
CA THR A 56 -6.55 -13.47 -13.91
C THR A 56 -6.10 -12.11 -13.35
N MET A 57 -4.90 -12.03 -12.74
CA MET A 57 -4.31 -10.76 -12.34
C MET A 57 -3.97 -9.87 -13.53
N LEU A 58 -3.45 -10.45 -14.62
CA LEU A 58 -3.15 -9.70 -15.84
C LEU A 58 -4.42 -9.21 -16.55
N ASP A 59 -5.46 -10.03 -16.61
CA ASP A 59 -6.78 -9.66 -17.14
C ASP A 59 -7.43 -8.53 -16.31
N ALA A 60 -7.06 -8.42 -15.03
CA ALA A 60 -7.57 -7.43 -14.08
C ALA A 60 -6.67 -6.18 -13.98
N ASP A 61 -5.74 -5.97 -14.94
CA ASP A 61 -4.77 -4.88 -14.90
C ASP A 61 -3.98 -4.79 -13.58
N LEU A 62 -3.75 -5.93 -12.94
CA LEU A 62 -3.11 -6.11 -11.63
C LEU A 62 -3.92 -5.63 -10.41
N ASP A 63 -5.19 -5.27 -10.56
CA ASP A 63 -6.09 -5.02 -9.45
C ASP A 63 -6.48 -6.35 -8.77
N ILE A 64 -6.04 -6.51 -7.51
CA ILE A 64 -6.29 -7.73 -6.73
C ILE A 64 -7.77 -7.92 -6.38
N ASN A 65 -8.51 -6.85 -6.12
CA ASN A 65 -9.93 -6.93 -5.78
C ASN A 65 -10.73 -7.41 -7.00
N VAL A 66 -10.39 -6.88 -8.19
CA VAL A 66 -10.99 -7.31 -9.46
C VAL A 66 -10.61 -8.75 -9.78
N ALA A 67 -9.34 -9.13 -9.60
CA ALA A 67 -8.88 -10.48 -9.83
C ALA A 67 -9.58 -11.51 -8.92
N VAL A 68 -9.70 -11.22 -7.63
CA VAL A 68 -10.46 -12.05 -6.67
C VAL A 68 -11.92 -12.18 -7.10
N ASN A 69 -12.58 -11.07 -7.44
CA ASN A 69 -13.97 -11.09 -7.91
C ASN A 69 -14.15 -11.97 -9.16
N ASN A 70 -13.20 -11.90 -10.10
CA ASN A 70 -13.21 -12.71 -11.32
C ASN A 70 -13.03 -14.21 -11.01
N ILE A 71 -12.10 -14.57 -10.12
CA ILE A 71 -11.89 -15.97 -9.70
C ILE A 71 -13.17 -16.52 -9.03
N VAL A 72 -13.71 -15.78 -8.06
CA VAL A 72 -14.91 -16.13 -7.28
C VAL A 72 -16.10 -16.36 -8.22
N LYS A 73 -16.35 -15.43 -9.16
CA LYS A 73 -17.42 -15.55 -10.16
C LYS A 73 -17.22 -16.75 -11.10
N ARG A 74 -16.01 -16.98 -11.59
CA ARG A 74 -15.70 -18.11 -12.49
C ARG A 74 -15.88 -19.47 -11.82
N LYS A 75 -15.55 -19.57 -10.53
CA LYS A 75 -15.61 -20.84 -9.77
C LYS A 75 -16.93 -21.07 -9.04
N GLY A 76 -17.78 -20.03 -8.91
CA GLY A 76 -19.13 -20.15 -8.35
C GLY A 76 -19.17 -20.33 -6.83
N PHE A 77 -18.14 -19.90 -6.10
CA PHE A 77 -18.17 -19.84 -4.63
C PHE A 77 -18.34 -18.41 -4.13
N LYS A 78 -18.59 -18.22 -2.83
CA LYS A 78 -18.61 -16.91 -2.18
C LYS A 78 -17.22 -16.60 -1.64
N ALA A 79 -16.74 -15.37 -1.83
CA ALA A 79 -15.50 -14.93 -1.21
C ALA A 79 -15.64 -14.85 0.32
N ASP A 80 -14.61 -15.29 1.04
CA ASP A 80 -14.56 -15.16 2.49
C ASP A 80 -14.27 -13.72 2.92
N PHE A 81 -14.60 -13.38 4.17
CA PHE A 81 -14.29 -12.08 4.74
C PHE A 81 -12.78 -11.79 4.67
N GLY A 82 -12.40 -10.56 4.30
CA GLY A 82 -11.00 -10.16 4.12
C GLY A 82 -10.37 -10.58 2.80
N SER A 83 -11.14 -11.15 1.86
CA SER A 83 -10.69 -11.37 0.48
C SER A 83 -10.57 -10.08 -0.33
N PHE A 84 -11.20 -9.00 0.13
CA PHE A 84 -11.15 -7.67 -0.46
C PHE A 84 -10.52 -6.70 0.53
N GLY A 85 -9.75 -5.73 0.02
CA GLY A 85 -9.09 -4.77 0.86
C GLY A 85 -8.82 -3.44 0.15
N LEU A 86 -8.77 -2.38 0.94
CA LEU A 86 -8.37 -1.05 0.51
C LEU A 86 -7.37 -0.48 1.50
N VAL A 87 -6.49 0.37 0.99
CA VAL A 87 -5.55 1.15 1.78
C VAL A 87 -5.95 2.61 1.69
N GLY A 88 -6.21 3.22 2.84
CA GLY A 88 -6.30 4.66 3.00
C GLY A 88 -4.91 5.24 3.26
N PHE A 89 -4.63 6.39 2.66
CA PHE A 89 -3.40 7.16 2.85
C PHE A 89 -3.75 8.57 3.29
N GLU A 90 -2.99 9.12 4.23
CA GLU A 90 -3.10 10.52 4.60
C GLU A 90 -1.73 11.11 4.94
N ALA A 91 -1.59 12.42 4.70
CA ALA A 91 -0.36 13.17 4.92
C ALA A 91 -0.64 14.63 5.32
N TYR A 92 -1.76 14.87 6.00
CA TYR A 92 -2.20 16.20 6.38
C TYR A 92 -1.50 16.70 7.64
N ALA A 93 -1.18 15.79 8.58
CA ALA A 93 -0.43 16.12 9.77
C ALA A 93 1.02 16.46 9.36
N PRO A 94 1.52 17.67 9.71
CA PRO A 94 2.89 18.02 9.41
C PRO A 94 3.81 16.98 10.05
N GLU A 95 4.67 16.37 9.22
CA GLU A 95 5.71 15.43 9.62
C GLU A 95 5.29 13.96 9.71
N THR A 96 4.10 13.54 9.24
CA THR A 96 3.72 12.12 9.23
C THR A 96 3.00 11.68 7.96
N PHE A 97 3.37 10.53 7.40
CA PHE A 97 2.47 9.77 6.52
C PHE A 97 1.72 8.72 7.32
N CYS A 98 0.41 8.65 7.13
CA CYS A 98 -0.43 7.59 7.66
C CYS A 98 -0.87 6.67 6.53
N LEU A 99 -0.71 5.36 6.70
CA LEU A 99 -1.31 4.35 5.84
C LEU A 99 -2.12 3.39 6.69
N VAL A 100 -3.36 3.14 6.30
CA VAL A 100 -4.27 2.23 7.01
C VAL A 100 -4.81 1.19 6.05
N SER A 101 -4.58 -0.09 6.37
CA SER A 101 -5.05 -1.23 5.57
C SER A 101 -6.36 -1.74 6.15
N PHE A 102 -7.41 -1.78 5.32
CA PHE A 102 -8.74 -2.24 5.67
C PHE A 102 -9.09 -3.53 4.92
N ALA A 103 -9.70 -4.47 5.64
CA ALA A 103 -10.41 -5.61 5.09
C ALA A 103 -11.88 -5.23 4.89
N LEU A 104 -12.41 -5.57 3.72
CA LEU A 104 -13.79 -5.25 3.32
C LEU A 104 -14.64 -6.54 3.23
N PRO A 105 -15.97 -6.44 3.42
CA PRO A 105 -16.86 -7.59 3.43
C PRO A 105 -17.18 -8.13 2.03
N SER A 106 -17.02 -7.32 0.98
CA SER A 106 -17.37 -7.69 -0.39
C SER A 106 -16.65 -6.82 -1.43
N PHE A 107 -16.72 -7.23 -2.70
CA PHE A 107 -16.23 -6.44 -3.83
C PHE A 107 -17.05 -5.16 -4.01
N ASP A 108 -18.36 -5.19 -3.80
CA ASP A 108 -19.21 -4.00 -3.98
C ASP A 108 -18.87 -2.92 -2.96
N ALA A 109 -18.45 -3.32 -1.75
CA ALA A 109 -17.98 -2.41 -0.71
C ALA A 109 -16.73 -1.61 -1.13
N THR A 110 -15.90 -2.08 -2.07
CA THR A 110 -14.71 -1.33 -2.53
C THR A 110 -15.06 -0.08 -3.34
N HIS A 111 -16.33 0.08 -3.73
CA HIS A 111 -16.82 1.21 -4.53
C HIS A 111 -17.93 2.01 -3.83
N SER A 112 -18.37 1.57 -2.66
CA SER A 112 -19.48 2.19 -1.92
C SER A 112 -19.05 3.51 -1.31
N ASP A 113 -19.78 4.59 -1.60
CA ASP A 113 -19.53 5.95 -1.10
C ASP A 113 -19.43 5.96 0.43
N ASP A 114 -20.43 5.39 1.11
CA ASP A 114 -20.45 5.30 2.58
C ASP A 114 -19.20 4.58 3.15
N VAL A 115 -18.67 3.59 2.44
CA VAL A 115 -17.48 2.83 2.87
C VAL A 115 -16.21 3.63 2.61
N LEU A 116 -16.11 4.30 1.46
CA LEU A 116 -14.96 5.13 1.12
C LEU A 116 -14.86 6.36 2.03
N ASP A 117 -16.00 6.97 2.37
CA ASP A 117 -16.08 8.09 3.31
C ASP A 117 -15.65 7.63 4.71
N ALA A 118 -16.15 6.48 5.17
CA ALA A 118 -15.72 5.92 6.45
C ALA A 118 -14.22 5.58 6.47
N ILE A 119 -13.67 5.00 5.38
CA ILE A 119 -12.23 4.75 5.27
C ILE A 119 -11.44 6.06 5.36
N HIS A 120 -11.90 7.12 4.70
CA HIS A 120 -11.25 8.43 4.77
C HIS A 120 -11.22 8.96 6.21
N GLU A 121 -12.38 9.03 6.88
CA GLU A 121 -12.51 9.49 8.27
C GLU A 121 -11.68 8.66 9.26
N LEU A 122 -11.70 7.34 9.10
CA LEU A 122 -10.89 6.42 9.91
C LEU A 122 -9.39 6.63 9.66
N THR A 123 -8.98 6.95 8.43
CA THR A 123 -7.59 7.21 8.10
C THR A 123 -7.11 8.54 8.69
N LEU A 124 -7.93 9.60 8.63
CA LEU A 124 -7.68 10.88 9.30
C LEU A 124 -7.51 10.68 10.81
N SER A 125 -8.41 9.92 11.42
CA SER A 125 -8.36 9.61 12.85
C SER A 125 -7.10 8.82 13.23
N ALA A 126 -6.66 7.90 12.36
CA ALA A 126 -5.46 7.12 12.60
C ALA A 126 -4.18 7.96 12.47
N GLU A 127 -4.18 8.99 11.62
CA GLU A 127 -3.05 9.92 11.46
C GLU A 127 -2.76 10.71 12.74
N GLU A 128 -3.78 10.99 13.55
CA GLU A 128 -3.65 11.70 14.82
C GLU A 128 -3.06 10.85 15.95
N ILE A 129 -2.84 9.55 15.74
CA ILE A 129 -2.22 8.69 16.75
C ILE A 129 -0.76 9.15 16.99
N PRO A 130 -0.34 9.34 18.25
CA PRO A 130 1.03 9.72 18.58
C PRO A 130 2.08 8.78 17.98
N LEU A 131 3.11 9.37 17.36
CA LEU A 131 4.21 8.66 16.70
C LEU A 131 5.05 7.78 17.64
N ASP A 132 5.00 8.02 18.95
CA ASP A 132 5.69 7.23 19.97
C ASP A 132 4.95 5.94 20.34
N VAL A 133 3.71 5.75 19.85
CA VAL A 133 2.99 4.50 19.99
C VAL A 133 3.72 3.38 19.23
N PRO A 134 4.05 2.25 19.91
CA PRO A 134 4.68 1.12 19.25
C PRO A 134 3.82 0.56 18.11
N LYS A 135 4.45 0.21 16.97
CA LYS A 135 3.75 -0.33 15.79
C LYS A 135 2.78 -1.48 16.11
N GLY A 136 3.17 -2.38 17.03
CA GLY A 136 2.35 -3.52 17.45
C GLY A 136 1.09 -3.15 18.25
N GLU A 137 1.00 -1.91 18.74
CA GLU A 137 -0.12 -1.43 19.56
C GLU A 137 -1.05 -0.48 18.80
N LEU A 138 -0.61 0.09 17.66
CA LEU A 138 -1.37 1.07 16.88
C LEU A 138 -2.81 0.65 16.62
N VAL A 139 -3.02 -0.56 16.08
CA VAL A 139 -4.37 -1.08 15.79
C VAL A 139 -5.22 -1.21 17.04
N LYS A 140 -4.65 -1.73 18.13
CA LYS A 140 -5.38 -1.90 19.39
C LYS A 140 -5.80 -0.54 19.93
N ILE A 141 -4.88 0.41 19.95
CA ILE A 141 -5.07 1.76 20.46
C ILE A 141 -6.14 2.49 19.64
N PHE A 142 -6.01 2.46 18.31
CA PHE A 142 -6.99 3.00 17.37
C PHE A 142 -8.41 2.46 17.64
N LEU A 143 -8.54 1.15 17.80
CA LEU A 143 -9.83 0.50 18.04
C LEU A 143 -10.43 0.73 19.43
N THR A 144 -9.67 1.23 20.40
CA THR A 144 -10.11 1.30 21.80
C THR A 144 -10.22 2.70 22.35
N HIS A 145 -9.43 3.64 21.83
CA HIS A 145 -9.31 4.98 22.40
C HIS A 145 -9.55 6.11 21.39
N TRP A 146 -9.63 5.82 20.09
CA TRP A 146 -9.81 6.85 19.06
C TRP A 146 -11.25 6.96 18.59
N THR A 147 -11.58 8.17 18.15
CA THR A 147 -12.87 8.56 17.60
C THR A 147 -12.64 9.33 16.29
N THR A 148 -13.63 9.30 15.41
CA THR A 148 -13.71 10.17 14.23
C THR A 148 -14.06 11.61 14.61
N GLU A 149 -14.01 12.55 13.65
CA GLU A 149 -14.25 13.98 13.88
C GLU A 149 -15.61 14.24 14.55
N ASP A 150 -16.63 13.46 14.21
CA ASP A 150 -17.98 13.51 14.77
C ASP A 150 -18.10 12.92 16.19
N GLY A 151 -17.00 12.38 16.75
CA GLY A 151 -16.95 11.74 18.05
C GLY A 151 -17.37 10.27 18.08
N THR A 152 -17.68 9.67 16.92
CA THR A 152 -18.02 8.24 16.83
C THR A 152 -16.78 7.40 17.11
N ASN A 153 -16.90 6.33 17.90
CA ASN A 153 -15.76 5.46 18.17
C ASN A 153 -15.32 4.73 16.88
N CYS A 154 -14.01 4.68 16.61
CA CYS A 154 -13.47 4.09 15.37
C CYS A 154 -13.89 2.63 15.18
N LYS A 155 -13.95 1.85 16.27
CA LYS A 155 -14.41 0.46 16.23
C LYS A 155 -15.91 0.36 15.95
N GLU A 156 -16.72 1.27 16.48
CA GLU A 156 -18.15 1.29 16.24
C GLU A 156 -18.47 1.62 14.78
N MET A 157 -17.77 2.61 14.21
CA MET A 157 -17.87 2.93 12.78
C MET A 157 -17.43 1.77 11.89
N MET A 158 -16.33 1.09 12.22
CA MET A 158 -15.93 -0.11 11.46
C MET A 158 -16.97 -1.22 11.55
N ASN A 159 -17.55 -1.46 12.73
CA ASN A 159 -18.56 -2.50 12.91
C ASN A 159 -19.87 -2.21 12.17
N SER A 160 -20.26 -0.94 11.99
CA SER A 160 -21.51 -0.59 11.29
C SER A 160 -21.45 -0.89 9.79
N LEU A 161 -20.25 -1.00 9.23
CA LEU A 161 -19.98 -1.25 7.81
C LEU A 161 -19.30 -2.61 7.56
N ASP A 162 -19.21 -3.46 8.58
CA ASP A 162 -18.48 -4.74 8.54
C ASP A 162 -17.03 -4.59 8.03
N LEU A 163 -16.34 -3.54 8.46
CA LEU A 163 -14.93 -3.28 8.13
C LEU A 163 -14.00 -3.82 9.21
N THR A 164 -12.75 -4.09 8.86
CA THR A 164 -11.72 -4.40 9.85
C THR A 164 -10.39 -3.77 9.47
N VAL A 165 -9.76 -3.06 10.40
CA VAL A 165 -8.39 -2.59 10.21
C VAL A 165 -7.40 -3.75 10.39
N GLN A 166 -6.55 -3.97 9.41
CA GLN A 166 -5.51 -4.99 9.42
C GLN A 166 -4.17 -4.44 9.94
N CYS A 167 -3.85 -3.20 9.56
CA CYS A 167 -2.58 -2.57 9.94
C CYS A 167 -2.67 -1.05 9.81
N ILE A 168 -1.91 -0.36 10.65
CA ILE A 168 -1.66 1.07 10.57
C ILE A 168 -0.14 1.26 10.49
N ILE A 169 0.29 2.16 9.61
CA ILE A 169 1.68 2.58 9.48
C ILE A 169 1.71 4.10 9.63
N LEU A 170 2.49 4.58 10.59
CA LEU A 170 2.84 5.99 10.74
C LEU A 170 4.31 6.18 10.39
N LEU A 171 4.60 7.10 9.48
CA LEU A 171 5.96 7.37 9.02
C LEU A 171 6.33 8.82 9.26
N PRO A 172 7.18 9.09 10.26
CA PRO A 172 7.65 10.43 10.48
C PRO A 172 8.56 10.88 9.33
N TYR A 173 8.39 12.11 8.87
CA TYR A 173 9.29 12.76 7.92
C TYR A 173 9.70 14.15 8.45
N GLY A 174 10.98 14.52 8.27
CA GLY A 174 11.48 15.78 8.80
C GLY A 174 11.06 16.99 7.93
N GLY A 175 11.05 18.19 8.52
CA GLY A 175 10.72 19.44 7.81
C GLY A 175 11.61 19.80 6.61
N TYR A 176 12.73 19.09 6.37
CA TYR A 176 13.59 19.22 5.18
C TYR A 176 13.51 18.01 4.25
N SER A 177 12.48 17.18 4.38
CA SER A 177 12.26 16.06 3.47
C SER A 177 11.46 16.48 2.23
N LEU A 178 11.71 15.81 1.12
CA LEU A 178 10.75 15.68 0.05
C LEU A 178 9.93 14.43 0.28
N GLN A 179 8.63 14.56 0.10
CA GLN A 179 7.62 13.54 0.32
C GLN A 179 7.03 13.12 -1.02
N VAL A 180 6.92 11.81 -1.24
CA VAL A 180 6.18 11.28 -2.38
C VAL A 180 5.40 10.05 -1.97
N PHE A 181 4.19 9.94 -2.49
CA PHE A 181 3.36 8.76 -2.33
C PHE A 181 2.79 8.33 -3.69
N HIS A 182 2.32 7.10 -3.74
CA HIS A 182 1.65 6.52 -4.90
C HIS A 182 0.53 5.60 -4.41
N ILE A 183 -0.68 5.80 -4.93
CA ILE A 183 -1.83 4.93 -4.68
C ILE A 183 -2.04 4.04 -5.90
N LEU A 184 -2.05 2.74 -5.67
CA LEU A 184 -2.23 1.72 -6.67
C LEU A 184 -3.73 1.44 -6.87
N HIS A 185 -4.22 1.57 -8.10
CA HIS A 185 -5.64 1.47 -8.49
C HIS A 185 -6.54 2.29 -7.55
N PRO A 186 -6.53 3.63 -7.66
CA PRO A 186 -7.42 4.49 -6.87
C PRO A 186 -8.88 4.11 -7.08
N SER A 187 -9.65 4.08 -5.99
CA SER A 187 -11.03 3.55 -6.00
C SER A 187 -12.00 4.45 -6.78
N LYS A 188 -11.73 5.76 -6.85
CA LYS A 188 -12.51 6.73 -7.63
C LYS A 188 -11.61 7.83 -8.21
N GLU A 189 -12.01 8.34 -9.39
CA GLU A 189 -11.48 9.62 -9.89
C GLU A 189 -11.86 10.73 -8.90
N GLY A 190 -10.86 11.43 -8.36
CA GLY A 190 -11.05 12.50 -7.37
C GLY A 190 -10.81 12.10 -5.91
N VAL A 191 -10.66 10.81 -5.59
CA VAL A 191 -10.25 10.31 -4.27
C VAL A 191 -8.88 9.62 -4.41
N PRO A 192 -7.79 10.39 -4.63
CA PRO A 192 -6.49 9.84 -5.00
C PRO A 192 -5.77 9.16 -3.85
N ASN A 193 -6.34 9.14 -2.65
CA ASN A 193 -5.74 8.67 -1.40
C ASN A 193 -6.26 7.29 -0.93
N ILE A 194 -7.24 6.69 -1.62
CA ILE A 194 -7.76 5.34 -1.31
C ILE A 194 -7.62 4.42 -2.51
N GLY A 195 -6.95 3.28 -2.35
CA GLY A 195 -6.80 2.30 -3.44
C GLY A 195 -6.48 0.89 -2.95
N THR A 196 -6.18 0.00 -3.89
CA THR A 196 -5.83 -1.41 -3.59
C THR A 196 -4.47 -1.57 -2.89
N GLY A 197 -3.63 -0.54 -2.96
CA GLY A 197 -2.34 -0.50 -2.30
C GLY A 197 -1.79 0.92 -2.29
N ALA A 198 -0.77 1.13 -1.48
CA ALA A 198 -0.12 2.42 -1.37
C ALA A 198 1.38 2.25 -1.11
N ALA A 199 2.17 3.18 -1.63
CA ALA A 199 3.57 3.32 -1.31
C ALA A 199 3.84 4.78 -0.93
N ALA A 200 4.66 4.99 0.09
CA ALA A 200 5.14 6.30 0.48
C ALA A 200 6.65 6.24 0.66
N CYS A 201 7.34 7.27 0.20
CA CYS A 201 8.76 7.45 0.40
C CYS A 201 9.04 8.90 0.80
N TYR A 202 10.10 9.09 1.57
CA TYR A 202 10.65 10.41 1.80
C TYR A 202 12.14 10.42 1.50
N LEU A 203 12.60 11.54 0.96
CA LEU A 203 14.01 11.83 0.77
C LEU A 203 14.37 12.95 1.74
N ASP A 204 15.22 12.68 2.72
CA ASP A 204 15.76 13.73 3.58
C ASP A 204 16.74 14.61 2.78
N LEU A 205 16.33 15.85 2.49
CA LEU A 205 17.11 16.80 1.72
C LEU A 205 17.75 17.81 2.67
N ARG A 206 19.02 17.60 3.00
CA ARG A 206 19.79 18.62 3.74
C ARG A 206 19.63 19.99 3.08
N THR A 207 19.55 21.02 3.93
CA THR A 207 19.10 22.42 3.69
C THR A 207 19.53 23.11 2.38
N GLY A 208 20.60 22.67 1.72
CA GLY A 208 21.07 23.22 0.45
C GLY A 208 20.43 22.64 -0.82
N ILE A 209 19.94 21.40 -0.80
CA ILE A 209 19.48 20.67 -2.00
C ILE A 209 18.02 21.01 -2.32
N ARG A 210 17.15 21.03 -1.30
CA ARG A 210 15.72 21.35 -1.45
C ARG A 210 15.48 22.69 -2.16
N ASN A 211 16.21 23.72 -1.74
CA ASN A 211 16.04 25.08 -2.28
C ASN A 211 16.59 25.27 -3.71
N ARG A 212 17.50 24.40 -4.17
CA ARG A 212 18.17 24.55 -5.49
C ARG A 212 17.68 23.55 -6.53
N PHE A 213 17.18 22.39 -6.12
CA PHE A 213 16.88 21.27 -7.02
C PHE A 213 15.52 20.61 -6.77
N GLY A 214 14.63 21.23 -5.98
CA GLY A 214 13.32 20.66 -5.59
C GLY A 214 12.59 19.93 -6.72
N PHE A 215 12.40 20.58 -7.87
CA PHE A 215 11.73 20.00 -9.05
C PHE A 215 12.39 18.72 -9.60
N HIS A 216 13.72 18.62 -9.59
CA HIS A 216 14.41 17.43 -10.08
C HIS A 216 14.35 16.29 -9.08
N VAL A 217 14.33 16.61 -7.79
CA VAL A 217 14.26 15.63 -6.71
C VAL A 217 12.83 15.08 -6.58
N GLU A 218 11.81 15.92 -6.82
CA GLU A 218 10.39 15.53 -6.98
C GLU A 218 10.23 14.44 -8.03
N ARG A 219 10.73 14.65 -9.26
CA ARG A 219 10.62 13.63 -10.31
C ARG A 219 11.34 12.32 -10.01
N VAL A 220 12.45 12.38 -9.27
CA VAL A 220 13.19 11.18 -8.85
C VAL A 220 12.40 10.44 -7.78
N ALA A 221 11.80 11.15 -6.84
CA ALA A 221 10.99 10.55 -5.80
C ALA A 221 9.67 9.98 -6.34
N ASP A 222 9.01 10.64 -7.30
CA ASP A 222 7.86 10.10 -8.06
C ASP A 222 8.22 8.78 -8.75
N SER A 223 9.38 8.76 -9.41
CA SER A 223 9.87 7.55 -10.07
C SER A 223 10.23 6.44 -9.06
N LEU A 224 10.59 6.79 -7.82
CA LEU A 224 10.91 5.84 -6.76
C LEU A 224 9.65 5.29 -6.09
N SER A 225 8.64 6.12 -5.82
CA SER A 225 7.37 5.67 -5.22
C SER A 225 6.63 4.70 -6.15
N GLU A 226 6.61 4.99 -7.46
CA GLU A 226 6.12 4.08 -8.51
C GLU A 226 6.90 2.75 -8.58
N GLN A 227 8.15 2.73 -8.10
CA GLN A 227 8.98 1.52 -8.03
C GLN A 227 8.87 0.79 -6.68
N CYS A 228 8.34 1.43 -5.63
CA CYS A 228 8.20 0.84 -4.28
C CYS A 228 6.94 -0.03 -4.12
N THR A 229 5.97 0.05 -5.01
CA THR A 229 4.83 -0.89 -5.05
C THR A 229 5.30 -2.29 -5.48
N PRO A 230 4.98 -3.36 -4.72
CA PRO A 230 6.06 -4.16 -4.15
C PRO A 230 6.60 -5.28 -5.03
N GLN A 231 7.93 -5.35 -5.06
CA GLN A 231 8.69 -6.61 -5.14
C GLN A 231 8.74 -7.36 -3.79
N ASP A 232 8.35 -6.77 -2.66
CA ASP A 232 8.24 -7.49 -1.38
C ASP A 232 6.78 -7.71 -0.98
N GLY A 233 6.40 -8.98 -0.99
CA GLY A 233 5.10 -9.42 -0.54
C GLY A 233 4.94 -9.37 0.97
N ALA A 234 3.89 -8.71 1.43
CA ALA A 234 2.89 -9.39 2.23
C ALA A 234 1.56 -8.66 2.06
N LEU A 235 0.48 -9.43 1.97
CA LEU A 235 -0.89 -8.94 2.05
C LEU A 235 -1.20 -8.66 3.52
N TRP A 236 -0.49 -7.67 4.04
CA TRP A 236 -0.55 -6.95 5.31
C TRP A 236 0.28 -5.71 5.01
N ALA A 237 -0.01 -4.53 5.58
CA ALA A 237 0.87 -3.38 5.41
C ALA A 237 2.29 -3.70 5.95
N THR A 238 3.15 -4.21 5.08
CA THR A 238 4.52 -4.65 5.31
C THR A 238 5.17 -4.67 3.94
N HIS A 239 5.92 -3.63 3.59
CA HIS A 239 7.31 -3.40 4.00
C HIS A 239 8.20 -3.54 2.75
N SER A 240 8.16 -2.51 1.90
CA SER A 240 9.31 -2.14 1.08
C SER A 240 9.63 -0.68 1.40
N PHE A 241 10.51 -0.48 2.37
CA PHE A 241 11.08 0.83 2.67
C PHE A 241 12.36 0.99 1.87
N VAL A 242 12.34 1.84 0.85
CA VAL A 242 13.57 2.37 0.26
C VAL A 242 13.84 3.73 0.92
N SER A 243 14.63 3.73 1.99
CA SER A 243 15.32 4.96 2.42
C SER A 243 16.44 5.21 1.42
N ALA A 244 16.19 6.07 0.44
CA ALA A 244 17.24 6.59 -0.43
C ALA A 244 17.78 7.88 0.18
N SER A 245 18.86 7.80 0.95
CA SER A 245 19.63 8.99 1.31
C SER A 245 20.48 9.40 0.10
N VAL A 246 19.99 10.34 -0.70
CA VAL A 246 20.82 10.98 -1.74
C VAL A 246 21.58 12.13 -1.09
N LEU A 247 22.85 11.88 -0.75
CA LEU A 247 23.81 12.93 -0.42
C LEU A 247 24.52 13.31 -1.72
N VAL A 248 24.23 14.50 -2.24
CA VAL A 248 25.05 15.16 -3.28
C VAL A 248 26.21 15.88 -2.61
#